data_AF-A0AAW1MI60-F1
#
_entry.id   AF-A0AAW1MI60-F1
#
_cell.length_a   1.000
_cell.length_b   1.000
_cell.length_c   1.000
_cell.angle_alpha   90.00
_cell.angle_beta   90.00
_cell.angle_gamma   90.00
#
_symmetry.space_group_name_H-M   'P 1'
#
loop_
_entity.id
_entity.type
_entity.pdbx_description
1 polymer ?
#
loop_
_entity_poly.entity_id
_entity_poly.type
_entity_poly.pdbx_seq_one_letter_code
_entity_poly.pdbx_strand_id
1 'polypeptide(L)'
;MSRNILKSSLENASFNIIFQILFRCVTFVLNAFIIRHVGQEVLGIMNVRLLLLESTILFLSREPLLKACLTDTKSHNWAQVINQVWLSVPLSGLLSIGLVYVWLNILSSTDDKYLEQYRIGCYAIAVSCIIDQSTQCLVLVAQSYCFVRLKIIFETLYITIRTFTFVALVLYYPNHAINAFSIAQVTSAIALCSLYYGFFYWYIRNFNRLKKNHKKDDNIAFSNDTQIALFKDMQDFKFKSILDFFPGYMKNEESVLNKDLSLLTISFAKQSVVKQVLTEGERYVMTISPVLTFSEQSMYDIVNNLGSLAARYFFNIWF
;
A
#
# COMPACT_ATOMS: atom_id res chain seq x y z
N MET A 1 -21.16 -17.30 27.97
CA MET A 1 -20.00 -17.18 27.05
C MET A 1 -20.15 -16.04 26.03
N SER A 2 -21.32 -15.90 25.36
CA SER A 2 -21.56 -14.83 24.36
C SER A 2 -21.43 -13.38 24.88
N ARG A 3 -21.86 -13.09 26.12
CA ARG A 3 -21.82 -11.73 26.71
C ARG A 3 -20.40 -11.18 26.94
N ASN A 4 -19.42 -12.05 27.20
CA ASN A 4 -18.01 -11.66 27.34
C ASN A 4 -17.32 -11.48 25.98
N ILE A 5 -17.74 -12.24 24.96
CA ILE A 5 -17.24 -12.07 23.59
C ILE A 5 -17.79 -10.77 23.01
N LEU A 6 -19.07 -10.46 23.21
CA LEU A 6 -19.65 -9.20 22.73
C LEU A 6 -18.99 -8.00 23.43
N LYS A 7 -18.80 -8.06 24.75
CA LYS A 7 -18.11 -6.98 25.49
C LYS A 7 -16.66 -6.83 25.05
N SER A 8 -15.91 -7.92 24.90
CA SER A 8 -14.52 -7.89 24.45
C SER A 8 -14.37 -7.46 22.98
N SER A 9 -15.29 -7.89 22.10
CA SER A 9 -15.34 -7.44 20.71
C SER A 9 -15.73 -5.96 20.60
N LEU A 10 -16.68 -5.50 21.42
CA LEU A 10 -17.08 -4.10 21.48
C LEU A 10 -15.93 -3.24 22.05
N GLU A 11 -15.22 -3.72 23.06
CA GLU A 11 -14.07 -3.03 23.67
C GLU A 11 -12.88 -2.96 22.70
N ASN A 12 -12.60 -4.03 21.96
CA ASN A 12 -11.62 -4.04 20.88
C ASN A 12 -12.03 -3.15 19.69
N ALA A 13 -13.32 -3.13 19.34
CA ALA A 13 -13.85 -2.24 18.30
C ALA A 13 -13.77 -0.78 18.74
N SER A 14 -14.18 -0.45 19.97
CA SER A 14 -14.11 0.91 20.51
C SER A 14 -12.67 1.38 20.64
N PHE A 15 -11.75 0.53 21.09
CA PHE A 15 -10.33 0.87 21.16
C PHE A 15 -9.76 1.16 19.77
N ASN A 16 -10.07 0.33 18.76
CA ASN A 16 -9.70 0.60 17.37
C ASN A 16 -10.28 1.91 16.84
N ILE A 17 -11.55 2.21 17.13
CA ILE A 17 -12.21 3.45 16.72
C ILE A 17 -11.50 4.66 17.37
N ILE A 18 -11.22 4.61 18.68
CA ILE A 18 -10.51 5.68 19.40
C ILE A 18 -9.11 5.88 18.81
N PHE A 19 -8.38 4.80 18.55
CA PHE A 19 -7.02 4.87 18.00
C PHE A 19 -7.03 5.46 16.58
N GLN A 20 -8.03 5.10 15.76
CA GLN A 20 -8.23 5.70 14.45
C GLN A 20 -8.57 7.20 14.55
N ILE A 21 -9.44 7.60 15.49
CA ILE A 21 -9.75 9.01 15.74
C ILE A 21 -8.48 9.78 16.13
N LEU A 22 -7.73 9.27 17.11
CA LEU A 22 -6.50 9.90 17.61
C LEU A 22 -5.48 10.09 16.50
N PHE A 23 -5.20 9.05 15.71
CA PHE A 23 -4.27 9.19 14.59
C PHE A 23 -4.75 10.18 13.53
N ARG A 24 -6.05 10.26 13.27
CA ARG A 24 -6.56 11.26 12.34
C ARG A 24 -6.46 12.69 12.88
N CYS A 25 -6.63 12.90 14.18
CA CYS A 25 -6.32 14.19 14.81
C CYS A 25 -4.84 14.55 14.68
N VAL A 26 -3.95 13.59 14.89
CA VAL A 26 -2.49 13.79 14.69
C VAL A 26 -2.19 14.18 13.24
N THR A 27 -2.74 13.45 12.26
CA THR A 27 -2.59 13.78 10.84
C THR A 27 -3.12 15.18 10.51
N PHE A 28 -4.23 15.60 11.12
CA PHE A 28 -4.76 16.95 10.94
C PHE A 28 -3.81 18.03 11.47
N VAL A 29 -3.29 17.87 12.70
CA VAL A 29 -2.33 18.82 13.28
C VAL A 29 -1.06 18.89 12.43
N LEU A 30 -0.60 17.74 11.92
CA LEU A 30 0.55 17.68 11.01
C LEU A 30 0.26 18.40 9.70
N ASN A 31 -0.91 18.23 9.09
CA ASN A 31 -1.28 18.96 7.87
C ASN A 31 -1.29 20.47 8.11
N ALA A 32 -1.89 20.95 9.21
CA ALA A 32 -1.87 22.36 9.58
C ALA A 32 -0.44 22.90 9.80
N PHE A 33 0.40 22.09 10.45
CA PHE A 33 1.82 22.40 10.66
C PHE A 33 2.58 22.52 9.33
N ILE A 34 2.36 21.59 8.40
CA ILE A 34 3.00 21.58 7.08
C ILE A 34 2.58 22.81 6.27
N ILE A 35 1.29 23.18 6.27
CA ILE A 35 0.81 24.39 5.56
C ILE A 35 1.59 25.63 6.00
N ARG A 36 1.83 25.77 7.31
CA ARG A 36 2.54 26.93 7.87
C ARG A 36 4.02 26.99 7.47
N HIS A 37 4.67 25.85 7.24
CA HIS A 37 6.10 25.79 6.92
C HIS A 37 6.38 25.78 5.42
N VAL A 38 5.50 25.14 4.63
CA VAL A 38 5.73 24.83 3.22
C VAL A 38 4.90 25.71 2.27
N GLY A 39 3.76 26.24 2.75
CA GLY A 39 2.82 26.99 1.95
C GLY A 39 1.77 26.11 1.26
N GLN A 40 0.64 26.73 0.90
CA GLN A 40 -0.54 26.05 0.36
C GLN A 40 -0.33 25.55 -1.06
N GLU A 41 0.42 26.28 -1.91
CA GLU A 41 0.66 25.90 -3.30
C GLU A 41 1.43 24.57 -3.42
N VAL A 42 2.49 24.42 -2.64
CA VAL A 42 3.33 23.21 -2.65
C VAL A 42 2.53 21.99 -2.16
N LEU A 43 1.67 22.18 -1.17
CA LEU A 43 0.76 21.13 -0.71
C LEU A 43 -0.27 20.73 -1.77
N GLY A 44 -0.79 21.69 -2.53
CA GLY A 44 -1.68 21.42 -3.67
C GLY A 44 -0.98 20.55 -4.71
N ILE A 45 0.25 20.90 -5.09
CA ILE A 45 1.07 20.12 -6.02
C ILE A 45 1.28 18.69 -5.50
N MET A 46 1.62 18.53 -4.22
CA MET A 46 1.86 17.22 -3.62
C MET A 46 0.60 16.36 -3.53
N ASN A 47 -0.45 16.86 -2.89
CA ASN A 47 -1.64 16.05 -2.56
C ASN A 47 -2.59 15.85 -3.74
N VAL A 48 -2.72 16.85 -4.61
CA VAL A 48 -3.66 16.77 -5.73
C VAL A 48 -3.01 16.18 -6.97
N ARG A 49 -1.72 16.45 -7.23
CA ARG A 49 -1.05 15.94 -8.44
C ARG A 49 -0.18 14.73 -8.21
N LEU A 50 0.78 14.79 -7.28
CA LEU A 50 1.74 13.70 -7.09
C LEU A 50 1.09 12.46 -6.47
N LEU A 51 0.22 12.64 -5.45
CA LEU A 51 -0.55 11.53 -4.89
C LEU A 51 -1.62 10.98 -5.87
N LEU A 52 -2.16 11.83 -6.75
CA LEU A 52 -3.04 11.36 -7.82
C LEU A 52 -2.28 10.47 -8.81
N LEU A 53 -1.06 10.85 -9.18
CA LEU A 53 -0.19 10.01 -10.02
C LEU A 53 0.12 8.68 -9.34
N GLU A 54 0.52 8.70 -8.07
CA GLU A 54 0.80 7.49 -7.26
C GLU A 54 -0.42 6.56 -7.22
N SER A 55 -1.57 7.09 -6.78
CA SER A 55 -2.80 6.30 -6.64
C SER A 55 -3.23 5.72 -7.99
N THR A 56 -3.12 6.48 -9.08
CA THR A 56 -3.50 6.01 -10.42
C THR A 56 -2.61 4.87 -10.90
N ILE A 57 -1.29 5.00 -10.77
CA ILE A 57 -0.34 3.94 -11.14
C ILE A 57 -0.62 2.68 -10.33
N LEU A 58 -0.63 2.82 -8.99
CA LEU A 58 -0.78 1.68 -8.08
C LEU A 58 -2.14 1.00 -8.27
N PHE A 59 -3.22 1.77 -8.38
CA PHE A 59 -4.57 1.21 -8.48
C PHE A 59 -4.77 0.40 -9.76
N LEU A 60 -4.34 0.96 -10.91
CA LEU A 60 -4.45 0.26 -12.20
C LEU A 60 -3.54 -0.98 -12.27
N SER A 61 -2.33 -0.93 -11.69
CA SER A 61 -1.41 -2.07 -11.74
C SER A 61 -1.73 -3.16 -10.72
N ARG A 62 -2.35 -2.83 -9.58
CA ARG A 62 -2.50 -3.73 -8.43
C ARG A 62 -3.89 -4.32 -8.28
N GLU A 63 -4.93 -3.48 -8.28
CA GLU A 63 -6.28 -3.90 -7.89
C GLU A 63 -6.84 -5.03 -8.78
N PRO A 64 -6.67 -5.00 -10.12
CA PRO A 64 -7.18 -6.07 -10.98
C PRO A 64 -6.54 -7.43 -10.69
N LEU A 65 -5.21 -7.45 -10.54
CA LEU A 65 -4.43 -8.66 -10.32
C LEU A 65 -4.70 -9.25 -8.94
N LEU A 66 -4.75 -8.41 -7.90
CA LEU A 66 -5.05 -8.87 -6.54
C LEU A 66 -6.45 -9.46 -6.43
N LYS A 67 -7.47 -8.80 -6.99
CA LYS A 67 -8.84 -9.30 -6.93
C LYS A 67 -8.97 -10.64 -7.64
N ALA A 68 -8.37 -10.78 -8.83
CA ALA A 68 -8.36 -12.05 -9.54
C ALA A 68 -7.72 -13.16 -8.68
N CYS A 69 -6.53 -12.89 -8.12
CA CYS A 69 -5.78 -13.86 -7.32
C CYS A 69 -6.43 -14.20 -5.96
N LEU A 70 -7.32 -13.35 -5.42
CA LEU A 70 -8.01 -13.63 -4.15
C LEU A 70 -9.36 -14.35 -4.34
N THR A 71 -9.88 -14.45 -5.56
CA THR A 71 -11.25 -14.96 -5.81
C THR A 71 -11.36 -16.48 -5.66
N ASP A 72 -10.29 -17.27 -5.89
CA ASP A 72 -10.37 -18.74 -5.87
C ASP A 72 -9.28 -19.43 -5.00
N THR A 73 -9.08 -18.96 -3.77
CA THR A 73 -7.97 -19.38 -2.89
C THR A 73 -7.86 -20.89 -2.58
N LYS A 74 -8.88 -21.71 -2.86
CA LYS A 74 -8.91 -23.14 -2.49
C LYS A 74 -8.31 -24.08 -3.54
N SER A 75 -8.31 -23.68 -4.82
CA SER A 75 -7.84 -24.51 -5.95
C SER A 75 -6.47 -24.05 -6.50
N HIS A 76 -5.85 -23.04 -5.89
CA HIS A 76 -4.74 -22.32 -6.50
C HIS A 76 -3.43 -23.12 -6.61
N ASN A 77 -2.95 -23.21 -7.84
CA ASN A 77 -1.54 -23.46 -8.11
C ASN A 77 -0.75 -22.17 -7.81
N TRP A 78 -0.09 -22.15 -6.65
CA TRP A 78 0.67 -21.00 -6.16
C TRP A 78 1.72 -20.49 -7.15
N ALA A 79 2.29 -21.36 -7.98
CA ALA A 79 3.26 -20.95 -9.00
C ALA A 79 2.63 -20.00 -10.04
N GLN A 80 1.42 -20.32 -10.51
CA GLN A 80 0.69 -19.50 -11.48
C GLN A 80 0.26 -18.16 -10.89
N VAL A 81 -0.20 -18.17 -9.63
CA VAL A 81 -0.63 -16.97 -8.91
C VAL A 81 0.52 -15.97 -8.74
N ILE A 82 1.70 -16.46 -8.36
CA ILE A 82 2.89 -15.61 -8.16
C ILE A 82 3.35 -15.04 -9.49
N ASN A 83 3.45 -15.87 -10.54
CA ASN A 83 3.79 -15.41 -11.88
C ASN A 83 2.84 -14.31 -12.36
N GLN A 84 1.55 -14.46 -12.07
CA GLN A 84 0.54 -13.49 -12.46
C GLN A 84 0.61 -12.18 -11.65
N VAL A 85 0.80 -12.24 -10.33
CA VAL A 85 0.98 -11.00 -9.54
C VAL A 85 2.27 -10.28 -9.92
N TRP A 86 3.34 -10.99 -10.27
CA TRP A 86 4.57 -10.35 -10.74
C TRP A 86 4.40 -9.54 -12.01
N LEU A 87 3.37 -9.80 -12.81
CA LEU A 87 3.00 -8.98 -13.97
C LEU A 87 2.61 -7.54 -13.57
N SER A 88 2.28 -7.29 -12.30
CA SER A 88 2.01 -5.94 -11.76
C SER A 88 3.24 -5.03 -11.83
N VAL A 89 4.46 -5.57 -11.68
CA VAL A 89 5.70 -4.79 -11.70
C VAL A 89 6.01 -4.21 -13.07
N PRO A 90 6.10 -5.00 -14.17
CA PRO A 90 6.30 -4.44 -15.50
C PRO A 90 5.09 -3.59 -15.94
N LEU A 91 3.87 -3.95 -15.53
CA LEU A 91 2.69 -3.13 -15.80
C LEU A 91 2.80 -1.74 -15.14
N SER A 92 3.25 -1.66 -13.89
CA SER A 92 3.52 -0.39 -13.21
C SER A 92 4.63 0.40 -13.87
N GLY A 93 5.69 -0.25 -14.37
CA GLY A 93 6.73 0.40 -15.16
C GLY A 93 6.17 1.03 -16.45
N LEU A 94 5.38 0.28 -17.22
CA LEU A 94 4.74 0.78 -18.45
C LEU A 94 3.77 1.93 -18.17
N LEU A 95 2.92 1.79 -17.15
CA LEU A 95 2.00 2.85 -16.72
C LEU A 95 2.77 4.09 -16.24
N SER A 96 3.88 3.91 -15.52
CA SER A 96 4.71 5.02 -15.07
C SER A 96 5.29 5.82 -16.23
N ILE A 97 5.79 5.14 -17.28
CA ILE A 97 6.30 5.84 -18.48
C ILE A 97 5.21 6.70 -19.13
N GLY A 98 4.03 6.12 -19.34
CA GLY A 98 2.90 6.83 -19.97
C GLY A 98 2.37 7.96 -19.10
N LEU A 99 2.09 7.71 -17.82
CA LEU A 99 1.49 8.68 -16.92
C LEU A 99 2.46 9.79 -16.51
N VAL A 100 3.74 9.50 -16.29
CA VAL A 100 4.75 10.56 -16.06
C VAL A 100 4.86 11.46 -17.28
N TYR A 101 4.86 10.90 -18.50
CA TYR A 101 4.87 11.71 -19.72
C TYR A 101 3.66 12.64 -19.80
N VAL A 102 2.46 12.14 -19.48
CA VAL A 102 1.23 12.95 -19.43
C VAL A 102 1.34 14.05 -18.36
N TRP A 103 1.79 13.72 -17.15
CA TRP A 103 1.92 14.66 -16.03
C TRP A 103 2.96 15.76 -16.29
N LEU A 104 4.02 15.47 -17.06
CA LEU A 104 5.08 16.42 -17.37
C LEU A 104 4.80 17.28 -18.61
N ASN A 105 4.11 16.76 -19.63
CA ASN A 105 3.98 17.46 -20.92
C ASN A 105 2.56 17.96 -21.22
N ILE A 106 1.52 17.27 -20.72
CA ILE A 106 0.12 17.61 -21.01
C ILE A 106 -0.47 18.42 -19.86
N LEU A 107 -0.08 18.08 -18.63
CA LEU A 107 -0.67 18.58 -17.40
C LEU A 107 0.14 19.72 -16.74
N SER A 108 1.20 20.19 -17.41
CA SER A 108 2.16 21.14 -16.85
C SER A 108 1.63 22.58 -16.88
N SER A 109 1.03 22.99 -15.77
CA SER A 109 0.81 24.39 -15.39
C SER A 109 1.40 24.72 -14.01
N THR A 110 2.62 24.24 -13.71
CA THR A 110 3.35 24.63 -12.49
C THR A 110 4.23 25.84 -12.76
N ASP A 111 4.29 26.80 -11.85
CA ASP A 111 5.19 27.96 -11.95
C ASP A 111 6.65 27.52 -12.13
N ASP A 112 7.42 28.29 -12.90
CA ASP A 112 8.83 27.99 -13.24
C ASP A 112 9.70 27.70 -12.01
N LYS A 113 9.35 28.29 -10.87
CA LYS A 113 10.02 28.09 -9.58
C LYS A 113 9.96 26.64 -9.07
N TYR A 114 8.86 25.93 -9.32
CA TYR A 114 8.62 24.57 -8.79
C TYR A 114 8.79 23.48 -9.86
N LEU A 115 8.93 23.85 -11.13
CA LEU A 115 9.01 22.92 -12.27
C LEU A 115 10.08 21.83 -12.09
N GLU A 116 11.29 22.22 -11.69
CA GLU A 116 12.41 21.28 -11.51
C GLU A 116 12.16 20.29 -10.35
N GLN A 117 11.61 20.78 -9.23
CA GLN A 117 11.26 19.92 -8.09
C GLN A 117 10.11 18.98 -8.44
N TYR A 118 9.13 19.47 -9.19
CA TYR A 118 7.99 18.68 -9.66
C TYR A 118 8.43 17.55 -10.60
N ARG A 119 9.36 17.82 -11.53
CA ARG A 119 9.96 16.80 -12.41
C ARG A 119 10.60 15.67 -11.62
N ILE A 120 11.45 16.01 -10.65
CA ILE A 120 12.08 15.04 -9.76
C ILE A 120 11.00 14.25 -8.99
N GLY A 121 9.95 14.92 -8.52
CA GLY A 121 8.84 14.27 -7.82
C GLY A 121 8.06 13.27 -8.67
N CYS A 122 7.75 13.57 -9.92
CA CYS A 122 7.11 12.62 -10.82
C CYS A 122 7.94 11.34 -11.02
N TYR A 123 9.25 11.47 -11.24
CA TYR A 123 10.13 10.31 -11.38
C TYR A 123 10.27 9.52 -10.07
N ALA A 124 10.39 10.21 -8.92
CA ALA A 124 10.46 9.57 -7.61
C ALA A 124 9.20 8.78 -7.28
N ILE A 125 8.01 9.33 -7.59
CA ILE A 125 6.73 8.65 -7.44
C ILE A 125 6.69 7.38 -8.30
N ALA A 126 7.06 7.48 -9.58
CA ALA A 126 7.13 6.31 -10.46
C ALA A 126 8.04 5.20 -9.90
N VAL A 127 9.23 5.57 -9.40
CA VAL A 127 10.16 4.61 -8.77
C VAL A 127 9.55 3.99 -7.52
N SER A 128 8.93 4.79 -6.64
CA SER A 128 8.26 4.27 -5.44
C SER A 128 7.14 3.27 -5.78
N CYS A 129 6.35 3.55 -6.82
CA CYS A 129 5.29 2.64 -7.27
C CYS A 129 5.82 1.29 -7.73
N ILE A 130 6.94 1.27 -8.47
CA ILE A 130 7.59 0.02 -8.91
C ILE A 130 8.09 -0.79 -7.71
N ILE A 131 8.68 -0.11 -6.72
CA ILE A 131 9.13 -0.75 -5.47
C ILE A 131 7.94 -1.34 -4.71
N ASP A 132 6.84 -0.60 -4.58
CA ASP A 132 5.63 -1.09 -3.90
C ASP A 132 5.02 -2.29 -4.63
N GLN A 133 4.99 -2.29 -5.96
CA GLN A 133 4.51 -3.47 -6.72
C GLN A 133 5.40 -4.69 -6.54
N SER A 134 6.71 -4.54 -6.34
CA SER A 134 7.59 -5.69 -6.05
C SER A 134 7.21 -6.41 -4.75
N THR A 135 6.67 -5.66 -3.78
CA THR A 135 6.21 -6.19 -2.49
C THR A 135 4.84 -6.88 -2.61
N GLN A 136 4.15 -6.73 -3.74
CA GLN A 136 2.75 -7.11 -3.89
C GLN A 136 2.51 -8.61 -3.76
N CYS A 137 3.48 -9.44 -4.18
CA CYS A 137 3.40 -10.89 -4.02
C CYS A 137 3.36 -11.30 -2.54
N LEU A 138 4.18 -10.67 -1.69
CA LEU A 138 4.21 -10.96 -0.25
C LEU A 138 2.94 -10.46 0.43
N VAL A 139 2.42 -9.30 0.00
CA VAL A 139 1.15 -8.77 0.50
C VAL A 139 -0.01 -9.70 0.14
N LEU A 140 -0.05 -10.25 -1.08
CA LEU A 140 -1.08 -11.22 -1.49
C LEU A 140 -1.01 -12.45 -0.58
N VAL A 141 0.18 -13.02 -0.39
CA VAL A 141 0.39 -14.19 0.47
C VAL A 141 -0.01 -13.87 1.91
N ALA A 142 0.34 -12.69 2.42
CA ALA A 142 -0.09 -12.27 3.74
C ALA A 142 -1.63 -12.23 3.86
N GLN A 143 -2.33 -11.81 2.80
CA GLN A 143 -3.80 -11.73 2.79
C GLN A 143 -4.46 -13.11 2.65
N SER A 144 -3.92 -13.99 1.81
CA SER A 144 -4.47 -15.34 1.60
C SER A 144 -4.38 -16.22 2.84
N TYR A 145 -3.31 -16.08 3.63
CA TYR A 145 -3.13 -16.77 4.91
C TYR A 145 -3.67 -15.94 6.10
N CYS A 146 -4.47 -14.91 5.84
CA CYS A 146 -5.16 -14.09 6.84
C CYS A 146 -4.24 -13.45 7.91
N PHE A 147 -3.02 -13.04 7.56
CA PHE A 147 -2.15 -12.23 8.40
C PHE A 147 -2.61 -10.76 8.49
N VAL A 148 -3.86 -10.55 8.91
CA VAL A 148 -4.51 -9.23 8.94
C VAL A 148 -3.80 -8.26 9.87
N ARG A 149 -3.36 -8.73 11.06
CA ARG A 149 -2.63 -7.88 12.03
C ARG A 149 -1.28 -7.41 11.49
N LEU A 150 -0.53 -8.29 10.83
CA LEU A 150 0.76 -7.95 10.23
C LEU A 150 0.60 -6.85 9.17
N LYS A 151 -0.40 -7.02 8.28
CA LYS A 151 -0.73 -6.04 7.26
C LYS A 151 -1.01 -4.67 7.87
N ILE A 152 -1.87 -4.60 8.89
CA ILE A 152 -2.21 -3.34 9.56
C ILE A 152 -0.96 -2.68 10.17
N ILE A 153 -0.10 -3.46 10.83
CA ILE A 153 1.14 -2.93 11.43
C ILE A 153 2.06 -2.37 10.34
N PHE A 154 2.27 -3.08 9.23
CA PHE A 154 3.16 -2.64 8.16
C PHE A 154 2.62 -1.43 7.40
N GLU A 155 1.31 -1.38 7.12
CA GLU A 155 0.66 -0.20 6.55
C GLU A 155 0.77 1.02 7.49
N THR A 156 0.66 0.81 8.80
CA THR A 156 0.83 1.90 9.80
C THR A 156 2.29 2.37 9.85
N LEU A 157 3.25 1.44 9.83
CA LEU A 157 4.68 1.78 9.80
C LEU A 157 5.04 2.53 8.52
N TYR A 158 4.51 2.12 7.37
CA TYR A 158 4.69 2.82 6.09
C TYR A 158 4.29 4.29 6.19
N ILE A 159 3.06 4.57 6.64
CA ILE A 159 2.55 5.94 6.80
C ILE A 159 3.40 6.71 7.82
N THR A 160 3.74 6.07 8.95
CA THR A 160 4.53 6.71 10.02
C THR A 160 5.92 7.11 9.53
N ILE A 161 6.64 6.20 8.86
CA ILE A 161 7.97 6.45 8.31
C ILE A 161 7.91 7.56 7.27
N ARG A 162 6.93 7.52 6.37
CA ARG A 162 6.74 8.56 5.35
C ARG A 162 6.53 9.93 5.99
N THR A 163 5.59 10.05 6.93
CA THR A 163 5.24 11.32 7.56
C THR A 163 6.39 11.86 8.40
N PHE A 164 7.07 11.03 9.18
CA PHE A 164 8.21 11.47 9.99
C PHE A 164 9.39 11.92 9.11
N THR A 165 9.71 11.15 8.06
CA THR A 165 10.77 11.51 7.11
C THR A 165 10.45 12.82 6.39
N PHE A 166 9.20 12.99 5.95
CA PHE A 166 8.75 14.21 5.29
C PHE A 166 8.86 15.44 6.21
N VAL A 167 8.31 15.36 7.43
CA VAL A 167 8.33 16.46 8.39
C VAL A 167 9.76 16.81 8.79
N ALA A 168 10.61 15.82 9.04
CA ALA A 168 12.01 16.07 9.36
C ALA A 168 12.73 16.82 8.23
N LEU A 169 12.60 16.38 6.98
CA LEU A 169 13.26 17.02 5.84
C LEU A 169 12.73 18.43 5.56
N VAL A 170 11.42 18.65 5.71
CA VAL A 170 10.80 19.97 5.57
C VAL A 170 11.33 20.96 6.60
N LEU A 171 11.58 20.51 7.84
CA LEU A 171 12.11 21.37 8.90
C LEU A 171 13.56 21.80 8.62
N TYR A 172 14.37 20.95 7.97
CA TYR A 172 15.73 21.30 7.58
C TYR A 172 15.78 22.14 6.29
N TYR A 173 14.92 21.87 5.31
CA TYR A 173 14.96 22.50 3.98
C TYR A 173 13.55 22.92 3.50
N PRO A 174 12.95 23.98 4.06
CA PRO A 174 11.58 24.38 3.73
C PRO A 174 11.40 24.79 2.26
N ASN A 175 12.45 25.33 1.61
CA ASN A 175 12.41 25.76 0.21
C ASN A 175 12.32 24.61 -0.81
N HIS A 176 12.61 23.37 -0.39
CA HIS A 176 12.64 22.18 -1.25
C HIS A 176 11.66 21.10 -0.79
N ALA A 177 10.49 21.51 -0.31
CA ALA A 177 9.51 20.61 0.27
C ALA A 177 8.97 19.54 -0.69
N ILE A 178 8.86 19.82 -2.01
CA ILE A 178 8.45 18.80 -3.00
C ILE A 178 9.49 17.69 -3.10
N ASN A 179 10.79 18.04 -3.07
CA ASN A 179 11.87 17.06 -3.06
C ASN A 179 11.86 16.27 -1.74
N ALA A 180 11.61 16.93 -0.61
CA ALA A 180 11.48 16.28 0.70
C ALA A 180 10.34 15.23 0.69
N PHE A 181 9.20 15.56 0.09
CA PHE A 181 8.09 14.61 -0.09
C PHE A 181 8.48 13.43 -0.95
N SER A 182 9.16 13.68 -2.06
CA SER A 182 9.63 12.66 -3.01
C SER A 182 10.59 11.67 -2.35
N ILE A 183 11.54 12.17 -1.55
CA ILE A 183 12.47 11.34 -0.77
C ILE A 183 11.72 10.53 0.28
N ALA A 184 10.80 11.16 1.01
CA ALA A 184 10.01 10.50 2.03
C ALA A 184 9.19 9.33 1.46
N GLN A 185 8.60 9.52 0.27
CA GLN A 185 7.83 8.51 -0.44
C GLN A 185 8.69 7.29 -0.86
N VAL A 186 9.85 7.54 -1.48
CA VAL A 186 10.77 6.45 -1.87
C VAL A 186 11.30 5.73 -0.63
N THR A 187 11.63 6.48 0.43
CA THR A 187 12.12 5.91 1.69
C THR A 187 11.07 5.00 2.33
N SER A 188 9.80 5.42 2.37
CA SER A 188 8.73 4.58 2.92
C SER A 188 8.47 3.33 2.07
N ALA A 189 8.53 3.42 0.74
CA ALA A 189 8.38 2.26 -0.14
C ALA A 189 9.51 1.23 0.06
N ILE A 190 10.77 1.69 0.15
CA ILE A 190 11.92 0.83 0.45
C ILE A 190 11.78 0.19 1.83
N ALA A 191 11.35 0.95 2.83
CA ALA A 191 11.14 0.43 4.18
C ALA A 191 10.05 -0.65 4.20
N LEU A 192 8.91 -0.43 3.53
CA LEU A 192 7.83 -1.40 3.44
C LEU A 192 8.26 -2.69 2.75
N CYS A 193 8.97 -2.57 1.62
CA CYS A 193 9.55 -3.68 0.91
C CYS A 193 10.48 -4.49 1.83
N SER A 194 11.41 -3.81 2.51
CA SER A 194 12.34 -4.42 3.46
C SER A 194 11.63 -5.12 4.61
N LEU A 195 10.57 -4.52 5.18
CA LEU A 195 9.79 -5.10 6.27
C LEU A 195 9.09 -6.40 5.84
N TYR A 196 8.47 -6.43 4.66
CA TYR A 196 7.80 -7.63 4.13
C TYR A 196 8.80 -8.75 3.82
N TYR A 197 9.84 -8.47 3.05
CA TYR A 197 10.86 -9.47 2.73
C TYR A 197 11.60 -9.97 3.98
N GLY A 198 11.93 -9.07 4.91
CA GLY A 198 12.57 -9.41 6.18
C GLY A 198 11.68 -10.29 7.07
N PHE A 199 10.39 -9.95 7.18
CA PHE A 199 9.43 -10.76 7.93
C PHE A 199 9.28 -12.16 7.35
N PHE A 200 9.03 -12.29 6.04
CA PHE A 200 8.86 -13.60 5.42
C PHE A 200 10.16 -14.42 5.43
N TYR A 201 11.33 -13.78 5.34
CA TYR A 201 12.62 -14.46 5.49
C TYR A 201 12.78 -15.04 6.89
N TRP A 202 12.51 -14.24 7.92
CA TRP A 202 12.55 -14.69 9.31
C TRP A 202 11.51 -15.79 9.58
N TYR A 203 10.29 -15.60 9.09
CA TYR A 203 9.16 -16.50 9.28
C TYR A 203 9.41 -17.88 8.65
N ILE A 204 9.81 -17.94 7.38
CA ILE A 204 10.12 -19.18 6.66
C ILE A 204 11.31 -19.90 7.31
N ARG A 205 12.35 -19.16 7.70
CA ARG A 205 13.52 -19.74 8.38
C ARG A 205 13.15 -20.38 9.71
N ASN A 206 12.33 -19.72 10.51
CA ASN A 206 11.84 -20.28 11.78
C ASN A 206 10.95 -21.51 11.56
N PHE A 207 10.03 -21.43 10.59
CA PHE A 207 9.15 -22.55 10.25
C PHE A 207 9.94 -23.80 9.80
N ASN A 208 10.93 -23.63 8.91
CA ASN A 208 11.78 -24.73 8.47
C ASN A 208 12.62 -25.35 9.61
N ARG A 209 13.08 -24.53 10.56
CA ARG A 209 13.81 -25.00 11.74
C ARG A 209 12.91 -25.85 12.65
N LEU A 210 11.68 -25.41 12.88
CA LEU A 210 10.70 -26.17 13.68
C LEU A 210 10.33 -27.50 13.01
N LYS A 211 10.10 -27.50 11.70
CA LYS A 211 9.83 -28.73 10.94
C LYS A 211 10.99 -29.73 10.99
N LYS A 212 12.24 -29.25 10.95
CA LYS A 212 13.43 -30.09 11.07
C LYS A 212 13.59 -30.68 12.48
N ASN A 213 13.28 -29.90 13.51
CA ASN A 213 13.35 -30.36 14.91
C ASN A 213 12.26 -31.38 15.22
N HIS A 214 11.00 -31.15 14.79
CA HIS A 214 9.94 -32.15 14.93
C HIS A 214 10.27 -33.49 14.24
N LYS A 215 10.93 -33.46 13.07
CA LYS A 215 11.37 -34.68 12.37
C LYS A 215 12.54 -35.41 13.05
N LYS A 216 13.16 -34.79 14.07
CA LYS A 216 14.30 -35.30 14.83
C LYS A 216 13.92 -35.67 16.28
N ASP A 217 12.87 -35.05 16.82
CA ASP A 217 12.34 -35.18 18.19
C ASP A 217 11.09 -36.06 18.31
N ASP A 218 10.87 -37.04 17.41
CA ASP A 218 9.91 -38.13 17.69
C ASP A 218 10.29 -38.96 18.94
N ASN A 219 11.44 -38.68 19.58
CA ASN A 219 11.92 -39.38 20.78
C ASN A 219 11.96 -38.56 22.08
N ILE A 220 11.91 -37.22 22.11
CA ILE A 220 11.96 -36.45 23.37
C ILE A 220 11.14 -35.16 23.25
N ALA A 221 9.88 -35.23 23.67
CA ALA A 221 8.97 -34.11 23.73
C ALA A 221 9.24 -33.21 24.95
N PHE A 222 10.00 -32.13 24.79
CA PHE A 222 9.92 -30.97 25.68
C PHE A 222 10.63 -29.72 25.12
N SER A 223 9.97 -28.90 24.29
CA SER A 223 10.32 -27.47 24.18
C SER A 223 9.25 -26.65 23.43
N ASN A 224 8.57 -25.78 24.18
CA ASN A 224 7.78 -24.60 23.76
C ASN A 224 6.41 -24.80 23.09
N ASP A 225 5.39 -25.15 23.90
CA ASP A 225 3.96 -25.16 23.53
C ASP A 225 3.47 -23.87 22.85
N THR A 226 4.01 -22.70 23.21
CA THR A 226 3.64 -21.41 22.61
C THR A 226 4.11 -21.25 21.16
N GLN A 227 5.28 -21.80 20.81
CA GLN A 227 5.78 -21.75 19.42
C GLN A 227 5.04 -22.78 18.56
N ILE A 228 4.78 -23.98 19.08
CA ILE A 228 4.03 -25.00 18.34
C ILE A 228 2.60 -24.52 18.08
N ALA A 229 1.94 -23.87 19.06
CA ALA A 229 0.61 -23.28 18.88
C ALA A 229 0.56 -22.19 17.81
N LEU A 230 1.60 -21.34 17.70
CA LEU A 230 1.70 -20.29 16.68
C LEU A 230 1.75 -20.81 15.24
N PHE A 231 2.23 -22.04 15.02
CA PHE A 231 2.37 -22.65 13.67
C PHE A 231 1.46 -23.87 13.45
N LYS A 232 0.65 -24.27 14.44
CA LYS A 232 -0.18 -25.49 14.42
C LYS A 232 -1.23 -25.47 13.32
N ASP A 233 -1.82 -24.30 13.05
CA ASP A 233 -2.89 -24.11 12.07
C ASP A 233 -2.39 -23.83 10.64
N MET A 234 -1.08 -23.95 10.39
CA MET A 234 -0.45 -23.56 9.11
C MET A 234 0.24 -24.72 8.38
N GLN A 235 -0.29 -25.94 8.51
CA GLN A 235 0.18 -27.09 7.73
C GLN A 235 0.03 -26.88 6.20
N ASP A 236 -0.87 -25.98 5.79
CA ASP A 236 -1.13 -25.63 4.38
C ASP A 236 -0.14 -24.62 3.79
N PHE A 237 0.82 -24.10 4.57
CA PHE A 237 1.80 -23.12 4.07
C PHE A 237 2.83 -23.79 3.14
N LYS A 238 2.71 -23.53 1.83
CA LYS A 238 3.46 -24.25 0.79
C LYS A 238 4.87 -23.70 0.49
N PHE A 239 5.23 -22.53 1.01
CA PHE A 239 6.48 -21.83 0.68
C PHE A 239 7.66 -22.31 1.55
N LYS A 240 8.81 -22.57 0.92
CA LYS A 240 10.02 -23.10 1.59
C LYS A 240 11.17 -22.10 1.58
N SER A 241 11.17 -21.15 0.65
CA SER A 241 12.21 -20.13 0.49
C SER A 241 11.63 -18.78 0.10
N ILE A 242 12.38 -17.70 0.33
CA ILE A 242 12.03 -16.36 -0.18
C ILE A 242 12.05 -16.32 -1.72
N LEU A 243 12.84 -17.21 -2.34
CA LEU A 243 12.94 -17.33 -3.79
C LEU A 243 11.65 -17.85 -4.42
N ASP A 244 10.83 -18.58 -3.66
CA ASP A 244 9.53 -19.07 -4.13
C ASP A 244 8.56 -17.92 -4.42
N PHE A 245 8.82 -16.73 -3.87
CA PHE A 245 8.04 -15.53 -4.18
C PHE A 245 8.44 -14.86 -5.48
N PHE A 246 9.47 -15.31 -6.20
CA PHE A 246 9.88 -14.76 -7.50
C PHE A 246 9.27 -15.54 -8.66
N PRO A 247 9.05 -14.90 -9.83
CA PRO A 247 8.39 -15.55 -10.95
C PRO A 247 9.27 -16.68 -11.51
N GLY A 248 8.66 -17.82 -11.83
CA GLY A 248 9.31 -18.96 -12.46
C GLY A 248 10.15 -19.85 -11.54
N TYR A 249 10.28 -19.54 -10.26
CA TYR A 249 11.09 -20.35 -9.33
C TYR A 249 10.34 -21.57 -8.77
N MET A 250 9.03 -21.43 -8.53
CA MET A 250 8.21 -22.54 -8.05
C MET A 250 7.96 -23.54 -9.20
N LYS A 251 8.24 -24.83 -8.95
CA LYS A 251 8.03 -25.88 -9.95
C LYS A 251 6.56 -25.93 -10.37
N ASN A 252 6.32 -25.77 -11.66
CA ASN A 252 5.00 -25.84 -12.26
C ASN A 252 5.06 -26.83 -13.43
N GLU A 253 4.19 -27.83 -13.43
CA GLU A 253 4.06 -28.82 -14.51
C GLU A 253 3.09 -28.32 -15.61
N GLU A 254 2.31 -27.26 -15.31
CA GLU A 254 1.33 -26.65 -16.21
C GLU A 254 1.86 -25.36 -16.87
N SER A 255 0.99 -24.66 -17.61
CA SER A 255 1.31 -23.37 -18.19
C SER A 255 1.73 -22.34 -17.13
N VAL A 256 2.66 -21.45 -17.52
CA VAL A 256 3.23 -20.39 -16.66
C VAL A 256 2.16 -19.46 -16.09
N LEU A 257 1.10 -19.21 -16.86
CA LEU A 257 -0.05 -18.38 -16.49
C LEU A 257 -1.34 -19.17 -16.60
N ASN A 258 -2.29 -18.86 -15.72
CA ASN A 258 -3.64 -19.41 -15.75
C ASN A 258 -4.54 -18.55 -16.64
N LYS A 259 -5.17 -19.16 -17.65
CA LYS A 259 -6.02 -18.45 -18.62
C LYS A 259 -7.28 -17.86 -17.98
N ASP A 260 -7.92 -18.60 -17.07
CA ASP A 260 -9.14 -18.15 -16.40
C ASP A 260 -8.83 -16.99 -15.47
N LEU A 261 -7.71 -17.06 -14.75
CA LEU A 261 -7.25 -15.99 -13.86
C LEU A 261 -6.88 -14.72 -14.66
N SER A 262 -6.29 -14.88 -15.85
CA SER A 262 -6.00 -13.76 -16.77
C SER A 262 -7.27 -13.10 -17.30
N LEU A 263 -8.25 -13.90 -17.74
CA LEU A 263 -9.56 -13.41 -18.18
C LEU A 263 -10.29 -12.66 -17.05
N LEU A 264 -10.23 -13.18 -15.83
CA LEU A 264 -10.78 -12.54 -14.64
C LEU A 264 -10.06 -11.22 -14.33
N THR A 265 -8.73 -11.17 -14.48
CA THR A 265 -7.94 -9.94 -14.31
C THR A 265 -8.39 -8.87 -15.29
N ILE A 266 -8.61 -9.20 -16.57
CA ILE A 266 -9.09 -8.23 -17.57
C ILE A 266 -10.48 -7.69 -17.18
N SER A 267 -11.35 -8.55 -16.66
CA SER A 267 -12.68 -8.15 -16.19
C SER A 267 -12.60 -7.17 -15.01
N PHE A 268 -11.76 -7.47 -14.02
CA PHE A 268 -11.50 -6.56 -12.90
C PHE A 268 -10.75 -5.29 -13.32
N ALA A 269 -9.93 -5.34 -14.38
CA ALA A 269 -9.24 -4.17 -14.91
C ALA A 269 -10.24 -3.12 -15.42
N LYS A 270 -11.25 -3.55 -16.19
CA LYS A 270 -12.34 -2.67 -16.64
C LYS A 270 -13.07 -2.03 -15.47
N GLN A 271 -13.42 -2.82 -14.46
CA GLN A 271 -14.09 -2.31 -13.25
C GLN A 271 -13.21 -1.34 -12.47
N SER A 272 -11.90 -1.62 -12.38
CA SER A 272 -10.95 -0.79 -11.66
C SER A 272 -10.80 0.58 -12.34
N VAL A 273 -10.72 0.65 -13.66
CA VAL A 273 -10.67 1.95 -14.37
C VAL A 273 -11.90 2.80 -14.04
N VAL A 274 -13.10 2.23 -14.11
CA VAL A 274 -14.34 2.94 -13.75
C VAL A 274 -14.31 3.41 -12.30
N LYS A 275 -13.89 2.54 -11.38
CA LYS A 275 -13.79 2.86 -9.96
C LYS A 275 -12.77 3.97 -9.68
N GLN A 276 -11.64 3.98 -10.36
CA GLN A 276 -10.62 5.02 -10.21
C GLN A 276 -11.15 6.39 -10.65
N VAL A 277 -11.85 6.44 -11.79
CA VAL A 277 -12.47 7.68 -12.29
C VAL A 277 -13.56 8.17 -11.33
N LEU A 278 -14.37 7.28 -10.75
CA LEU A 278 -15.42 7.66 -9.80
C LEU A 278 -14.86 8.11 -8.44
N THR A 279 -13.73 7.54 -8.01
CA THR A 279 -13.16 7.82 -6.68
C THR A 279 -12.28 9.07 -6.69
N GLU A 280 -11.43 9.22 -7.71
CA GLU A 280 -10.47 10.33 -7.83
C GLU A 280 -10.90 11.35 -8.89
N GLY A 281 -12.15 11.26 -9.38
CA GLY A 281 -12.72 12.12 -10.41
C GLY A 281 -12.56 13.61 -10.11
N GLU A 282 -12.77 14.00 -8.86
CA GLU A 282 -12.57 15.38 -8.40
C GLU A 282 -11.12 15.85 -8.62
N ARG A 283 -10.12 15.03 -8.26
CA ARG A 283 -8.71 15.36 -8.40
C ARG A 283 -8.29 15.39 -9.86
N TYR A 284 -8.84 14.51 -10.70
CA TYR A 284 -8.64 14.58 -12.14
C TYR A 284 -9.16 15.89 -12.73
N VAL A 285 -10.38 16.30 -12.36
CA VAL A 285 -10.96 17.58 -12.84
C VAL A 285 -10.10 18.77 -12.39
N MET A 286 -9.68 18.81 -11.13
CA MET A 286 -8.80 19.86 -10.60
C MET A 286 -7.44 19.91 -11.28
N THR A 287 -6.95 18.76 -11.73
CA THR A 287 -5.64 18.66 -12.35
C THR A 287 -5.69 19.00 -13.85
N ILE A 288 -6.74 18.58 -14.57
CA ILE A 288 -6.90 18.79 -16.02
C ILE A 288 -7.42 20.20 -16.33
N SER A 289 -8.27 20.75 -15.46
CA SER A 289 -8.89 22.05 -15.68
C SER A 289 -8.12 23.15 -14.93
N PRO A 290 -7.62 24.20 -15.59
CA PRO A 290 -6.90 25.30 -14.94
C PRO A 290 -7.81 26.25 -14.14
N VAL A 291 -9.01 25.79 -13.75
CA VAL A 291 -10.04 26.61 -13.09
C VAL A 291 -9.67 26.95 -11.65
N LEU A 292 -8.84 26.16 -10.98
CA LEU A 292 -8.41 26.38 -9.60
C LEU A 292 -6.89 26.51 -9.50
N THR A 293 -6.43 27.52 -8.77
CA THR A 293 -5.02 27.70 -8.39
C THR A 293 -4.56 26.57 -7.45
N PHE A 294 -3.25 26.32 -7.35
CA PHE A 294 -2.73 25.29 -6.44
C PHE A 294 -3.11 25.52 -4.97
N SER A 295 -3.20 26.79 -4.55
CA SER A 295 -3.64 27.12 -3.20
C SER A 295 -5.10 26.74 -2.96
N GLU A 296 -5.99 27.02 -3.92
CA GLU A 296 -7.40 26.64 -3.85
C GLU A 296 -7.58 25.12 -3.90
N GLN A 297 -6.79 24.42 -4.71
CA GLN A 297 -6.75 22.95 -4.75
C GLN A 297 -6.34 22.37 -3.40
N SER A 298 -5.33 22.94 -2.75
CA SER A 298 -4.90 22.53 -1.40
C SER A 298 -6.00 22.77 -0.37
N MET A 299 -6.61 23.96 -0.37
CA MET A 299 -7.69 24.30 0.55
C MET A 299 -8.88 23.35 0.36
N TYR A 300 -9.27 23.08 -0.89
CA TYR A 300 -10.33 22.14 -1.20
C TYR A 300 -10.03 20.74 -0.67
N ASP A 301 -8.86 20.17 -0.98
CA ASP A 301 -8.49 18.82 -0.55
C ASP A 301 -8.47 18.70 0.99
N ILE A 302 -7.99 19.73 1.69
CA ILE A 302 -8.02 19.78 3.15
C ILE A 302 -9.46 19.80 3.67
N VAL A 303 -10.31 20.66 3.12
CA VAL A 303 -11.72 20.77 3.52
C VAL A 303 -12.49 19.50 3.20
N ASN A 304 -12.28 18.88 2.05
CA ASN A 304 -12.92 17.62 1.68
C ASN A 304 -12.49 16.49 2.62
N ASN A 305 -11.19 16.39 2.90
CA ASN A 305 -10.67 15.43 3.87
C ASN A 305 -11.28 15.64 5.26
N LEU A 306 -11.40 16.89 5.73
CA LEU A 306 -12.07 17.27 6.99
C LEU A 306 -13.57 16.95 7.01
N GLY A 307 -14.28 17.26 5.92
CA GLY A 307 -15.71 17.01 5.79
C GLY A 307 -16.02 15.52 5.82
N SER A 308 -15.24 14.71 5.09
CA SER A 308 -15.36 13.24 5.11
C SER A 308 -15.07 12.65 6.50
N LEU A 309 -14.20 13.31 7.26
CA LEU A 309 -13.83 12.96 8.62
C LEU A 309 -14.99 13.18 9.59
N ALA A 310 -15.63 14.36 9.54
CA ALA A 310 -16.80 14.67 10.34
C ALA A 310 -17.96 13.71 10.05
N ALA A 311 -18.23 13.41 8.77
CA ALA A 311 -19.25 12.45 8.37
C ALA A 311 -18.96 11.03 8.92
N ARG A 312 -17.70 10.57 8.84
CA ARG A 312 -17.29 9.26 9.39
C ARG A 312 -17.38 9.22 10.92
N TYR A 313 -17.05 10.31 11.62
CA TYR A 313 -17.21 10.37 13.07
C TYR A 313 -18.66 10.31 13.49
N PHE A 314 -19.54 11.05 12.79
CA PHE A 314 -20.96 11.01 13.07
C PHE A 314 -21.53 9.61 12.85
N PHE A 315 -21.19 8.96 11.74
CA PHE A 315 -21.70 7.63 11.42
C PHE A 315 -21.17 6.55 12.37
N ASN A 316 -19.89 6.57 12.73
CA ASN A 316 -19.29 5.56 13.63
C ASN A 316 -19.69 5.72 15.11
N ILE A 317 -20.22 6.87 15.51
CA ILE A 317 -20.70 7.13 16.88
C ILE A 317 -22.18 6.79 17.02
N TRP A 318 -22.97 6.97 15.96
CA TRP A 318 -24.43 6.80 15.99
C TRP A 318 -24.95 5.47 15.43
N PHE A 319 -24.11 4.68 14.75
CA PHE A 319 -24.40 3.34 14.23
C PHE A 319 -23.34 2.33 14.65
#